data_AF-A0A5C2S4Y2-F1
#
_entry.id   AF-A0A5C2S4Y2-F1
#
_cell.length_a   1.000
_cell.length_b   1.000
_cell.length_c   1.000
_cell.angle_alpha   90.00
_cell.angle_beta   90.00
_cell.angle_gamma   90.00
#
_symmetry.space_group_name_H-M   'P 1'
#
loop_
_entity.id
_entity.type
_entity.pdbx_description
1 polymer ?
#
loop_
_entity_poly.entity_id
_entity_poly.type
_entity_poly.pdbx_seq_one_letter_code
_entity_poly.pdbx_strand_id
1 'polypeptide(L)'
;MADYRPSIVTDVQHSVEAINAVFLVLQRDHPLSSDILDINYSQDIVEQFFASSESIVQSLQAASLTTSNWLQETGDSISQNLSEAGQVERSIGDTTASLGEADARTRETRDRIHVLEETIRHGEESLSSAQQALWKAEDKLENERAARNIVRAGAIITFFFAPILSFALASIDILALQEAVDNRKAAISTINSQLAESHSQLQSQRESLAREHTETVRLGATISELKQRAECLSAEKQRLEVTRRDLAELSTRINDCLYTVNAALSSSKSISTMLSMRNVVSGIQGVIDALGTNAMFEGPLAQLDDAAFGALDRRVAAIRRRRRHIVV
;
A
#
# COMPACT_ATOMS: atom_id res chain seq x y z
N MET A 1 -13.89 -5.21 -4.33
CA MET A 1 -15.01 -4.83 -5.23
C MET A 1 -15.89 -6.04 -5.47
N ALA A 2 -17.19 -5.81 -5.69
CA ALA A 2 -18.06 -6.82 -6.30
C ALA A 2 -17.69 -7.00 -7.79
N ASP A 3 -17.91 -8.20 -8.33
CA ASP A 3 -17.85 -8.44 -9.76
C ASP A 3 -19.26 -8.27 -10.33
N TYR A 4 -19.47 -7.21 -11.12
CA TYR A 4 -20.75 -6.91 -11.76
C TYR A 4 -20.93 -7.60 -13.12
N ARG A 5 -19.89 -8.26 -13.65
CA ARG A 5 -19.95 -8.97 -14.93
C ARG A 5 -21.09 -10.00 -15.01
N PRO A 6 -21.43 -10.80 -13.97
CA PRO A 6 -22.55 -11.73 -14.02
C PRO A 6 -23.92 -11.04 -14.22
N SER A 7 -24.11 -9.85 -13.64
CA SER A 7 -25.34 -9.07 -13.81
C SER A 7 -25.44 -8.52 -15.23
N ILE A 8 -24.35 -7.94 -15.75
CA ILE A 8 -24.31 -7.42 -17.14
C ILE A 8 -24.52 -8.55 -18.16
N VAL A 9 -23.93 -9.73 -17.91
CA VAL A 9 -24.15 -10.95 -18.70
C VAL A 9 -25.62 -11.36 -18.66
N THR A 10 -26.25 -11.42 -17.48
CA THR A 10 -27.67 -11.74 -17.34
C THR A 10 -28.56 -10.78 -18.13
N ASP A 11 -28.32 -9.46 -18.01
CA ASP A 11 -29.07 -8.43 -18.73
C ASP A 11 -28.89 -8.55 -20.25
N VAL A 12 -27.66 -8.75 -20.74
CA VAL A 12 -27.42 -8.93 -22.18
C VAL A 12 -28.02 -10.26 -22.68
N GLN A 13 -28.06 -11.31 -21.86
CA GLN A 13 -28.71 -12.58 -22.22
C GLN A 13 -30.22 -12.39 -22.42
N HIS A 14 -30.92 -11.72 -21.49
CA HIS A 14 -32.34 -11.40 -21.64
C HIS A 14 -32.62 -10.60 -22.92
N SER A 15 -31.70 -9.71 -23.32
CA SER A 15 -31.80 -8.98 -24.59
C SER A 15 -31.72 -9.91 -25.82
N VAL A 16 -30.79 -10.88 -25.84
CA VAL A 16 -30.69 -11.89 -26.91
C VAL A 16 -31.94 -12.77 -26.97
N GLU A 17 -32.41 -13.24 -25.82
CA GLU A 17 -33.63 -14.05 -25.70
C GLU A 17 -34.86 -13.30 -26.23
N ALA A 18 -35.00 -12.01 -25.91
CA ALA A 18 -36.07 -11.17 -26.42
C ALA A 18 -36.00 -10.93 -27.95
N ILE A 19 -34.80 -10.84 -28.56
CA ILE A 19 -34.68 -10.79 -30.03
C ILE A 19 -35.00 -12.15 -30.66
N ASN A 20 -34.56 -13.25 -30.05
CA ASN A 20 -34.95 -14.60 -30.49
C ASN A 20 -36.49 -14.74 -30.45
N ALA A 21 -37.17 -14.17 -29.44
CA ALA A 21 -38.63 -14.12 -29.39
C ALA A 21 -39.24 -13.26 -30.52
N VAL A 22 -38.73 -12.04 -30.77
CA VAL A 22 -39.13 -11.22 -31.94
C VAL A 22 -39.01 -12.01 -33.24
N PHE A 23 -37.91 -12.72 -33.42
CA PHE A 23 -37.63 -13.51 -34.60
C PHE A 23 -38.63 -14.66 -34.79
N LEU A 24 -38.86 -15.46 -33.75
CA LEU A 24 -39.80 -16.59 -33.78
C LEU A 24 -41.24 -16.13 -34.02
N VAL A 25 -41.66 -15.03 -33.38
CA VAL A 25 -42.97 -14.40 -33.60
C VAL A 25 -43.13 -13.95 -35.05
N LEU A 26 -42.10 -13.35 -35.65
CA LEU A 26 -42.10 -12.92 -37.06
C LEU A 26 -42.01 -14.08 -38.07
N GLN A 27 -41.49 -15.24 -37.67
CA GLN A 27 -41.44 -16.46 -38.51
C GLN A 27 -42.72 -17.29 -38.48
N ARG A 28 -43.44 -17.29 -37.35
CA ARG A 28 -44.54 -18.23 -37.07
C ARG A 28 -45.65 -18.24 -38.13
N ASP A 29 -46.02 -17.07 -38.65
CA ASP A 29 -47.10 -16.94 -39.64
C ASP A 29 -46.63 -17.12 -41.09
N HIS A 30 -45.37 -16.80 -41.39
CA HIS A 30 -44.77 -16.94 -42.72
C HIS A 30 -43.27 -17.26 -42.62
N PRO A 31 -42.73 -18.27 -43.32
CA PRO A 31 -41.29 -18.52 -43.33
C PRO A 31 -40.52 -17.34 -43.98
N LEU A 32 -39.31 -17.02 -43.52
CA LEU A 32 -38.51 -15.87 -44.02
C LEU A 32 -38.12 -15.98 -45.50
N SER A 33 -38.21 -17.18 -46.09
CA SER A 33 -38.03 -17.42 -47.52
C SER A 33 -39.18 -16.91 -48.40
N SER A 34 -40.27 -16.41 -47.81
CA SER A 34 -41.44 -15.92 -48.54
C SER A 34 -41.38 -14.41 -48.79
N ASP A 35 -41.39 -14.03 -50.07
CA ASP A 35 -41.30 -12.64 -50.56
C ASP A 35 -42.65 -11.87 -50.56
N ILE A 36 -43.61 -12.31 -49.73
CA ILE A 36 -44.91 -11.64 -49.60
C ILE A 36 -44.74 -10.26 -48.96
N LEU A 37 -45.08 -9.21 -49.70
CA LEU A 37 -44.91 -7.81 -49.30
C LEU A 37 -46.05 -7.27 -48.41
N ASP A 38 -47.25 -7.84 -48.52
CA ASP A 38 -48.42 -7.48 -47.70
C ASP A 38 -48.72 -8.60 -46.68
N ILE A 39 -48.13 -8.51 -45.50
CA ILE A 39 -48.37 -9.43 -44.39
C ILE A 39 -49.26 -8.73 -43.34
N ASN A 40 -50.47 -9.25 -43.14
CA ASN A 40 -51.43 -8.73 -42.15
C ASN A 40 -51.33 -9.49 -40.81
N TYR A 41 -50.27 -9.18 -40.06
CA TYR A 41 -49.69 -9.92 -38.92
C TYR A 41 -50.55 -10.20 -37.64
N SER A 42 -51.90 -10.22 -37.63
CA SER A 42 -52.76 -10.35 -36.41
C SER A 42 -52.56 -9.26 -35.32
N GLN A 43 -53.40 -9.14 -34.27
CA GLN A 43 -53.17 -8.14 -33.21
C GLN A 43 -52.17 -8.65 -32.14
N ASP A 44 -52.33 -9.91 -31.73
CA ASP A 44 -51.51 -10.62 -30.74
C ASP A 44 -50.00 -10.57 -31.07
N ILE A 45 -49.63 -10.89 -32.30
CA ILE A 45 -48.23 -10.84 -32.77
C ILE A 45 -47.66 -9.42 -32.79
N VAL A 46 -48.49 -8.40 -33.08
CA VAL A 46 -48.06 -7.00 -33.03
C VAL A 46 -47.78 -6.58 -31.59
N GLU A 47 -48.60 -7.01 -30.64
CA GLU A 47 -48.40 -6.75 -29.20
C GLU A 47 -47.18 -7.51 -28.65
N GLN A 48 -47.02 -8.80 -28.97
CA GLN A 48 -45.83 -9.59 -28.62
C GLN A 48 -44.54 -8.98 -29.19
N PHE A 49 -44.56 -8.53 -30.45
CA PHE A 49 -43.42 -7.82 -31.05
C PHE A 49 -43.02 -6.58 -30.23
N PHE A 50 -43.99 -5.77 -29.78
CA PHE A 50 -43.68 -4.57 -28.99
C PHE A 50 -43.24 -4.89 -27.56
N ALA A 51 -43.83 -5.90 -26.90
CA ALA A 51 -43.39 -6.36 -25.59
C ALA A 51 -41.94 -6.88 -25.61
N SER A 52 -41.59 -7.69 -26.61
CA SER A 52 -40.20 -8.14 -26.80
C SER A 52 -39.27 -6.98 -27.17
N SER A 53 -39.70 -6.05 -28.04
CA SER A 53 -38.96 -4.82 -28.38
C SER A 53 -38.63 -3.96 -27.16
N GLU A 54 -39.57 -3.84 -26.23
CA GLU A 54 -39.39 -3.10 -24.98
C GLU A 54 -38.42 -3.84 -24.03
N SER A 55 -38.56 -5.17 -23.90
CA SER A 55 -37.66 -6.00 -23.09
C SER A 55 -36.19 -5.88 -23.53
N ILE A 56 -35.90 -5.83 -24.84
CA ILE A 56 -34.56 -5.61 -25.39
C ILE A 56 -33.96 -4.29 -24.89
N VAL A 57 -34.75 -3.21 -24.98
CA VAL A 57 -34.31 -1.86 -24.57
C VAL A 57 -34.11 -1.78 -23.06
N GLN A 58 -35.06 -2.30 -22.27
CA GLN A 58 -34.96 -2.31 -20.81
C GLN A 58 -33.75 -3.11 -20.33
N SER A 59 -33.49 -4.29 -20.92
CA SER A 59 -32.35 -5.14 -20.56
C SER A 59 -31.01 -4.47 -20.91
N LEU A 60 -30.88 -3.88 -22.09
CA LEU A 60 -29.65 -3.14 -22.44
C LEU A 60 -29.47 -1.85 -21.61
N GLN A 61 -30.56 -1.20 -21.17
CA GLN A 61 -30.50 -0.08 -20.24
C GLN A 61 -30.01 -0.52 -18.84
N ALA A 62 -30.46 -1.66 -18.34
CA ALA A 62 -29.99 -2.25 -17.10
C ALA A 62 -28.48 -2.60 -17.17
N ALA A 63 -28.05 -3.22 -18.28
CA ALA A 63 -26.63 -3.48 -18.55
C ALA A 63 -25.79 -2.18 -18.58
N SER A 64 -26.30 -1.12 -19.22
CA SER A 64 -25.63 0.19 -19.30
C SER A 64 -25.52 0.87 -17.93
N LEU A 65 -26.59 0.84 -17.12
CA LEU A 65 -26.61 1.38 -15.77
C LEU A 65 -25.62 0.62 -14.86
N THR A 66 -25.65 -0.70 -14.89
CA THR A 66 -24.74 -1.56 -14.12
C THR A 66 -23.28 -1.32 -14.50
N THR A 67 -22.98 -1.21 -15.80
CA THR A 67 -21.63 -0.87 -16.29
C THR A 67 -21.18 0.53 -15.85
N SER A 68 -22.10 1.50 -15.86
CA SER A 68 -21.82 2.88 -15.43
C SER A 68 -21.55 2.98 -13.93
N ASN A 69 -22.31 2.28 -13.11
CA ASN A 69 -22.08 2.19 -11.66
C ASN A 69 -20.73 1.53 -11.36
N TRP A 70 -20.40 0.42 -12.04
CA TRP A 70 -19.11 -0.25 -11.89
C TRP A 70 -17.93 0.64 -12.34
N LEU A 71 -18.08 1.42 -13.42
CA LEU A 71 -17.11 2.42 -13.85
C LEU A 71 -16.87 3.48 -12.77
N GLN A 72 -17.93 3.98 -12.13
CA GLN A 72 -17.84 4.94 -11.03
C GLN A 72 -17.10 4.34 -9.83
N GLU A 73 -17.52 3.17 -9.33
CA GLU A 73 -16.85 2.48 -8.21
C GLU A 73 -15.37 2.18 -8.49
N THR A 74 -15.03 1.83 -9.73
CA THR A 74 -13.63 1.63 -10.15
C THR A 74 -12.85 2.95 -10.11
N GLY A 75 -13.45 4.06 -10.54
CA GLY A 75 -12.87 5.40 -10.48
C GLY A 75 -12.66 5.89 -9.04
N ASP A 76 -13.65 5.65 -8.17
CA ASP A 76 -13.57 5.98 -6.74
C ASP A 76 -12.47 5.15 -6.05
N SER A 77 -12.38 3.85 -6.35
CA SER A 77 -11.33 2.95 -5.85
C SER A 77 -9.93 3.39 -6.29
N ILE A 78 -9.74 3.78 -7.55
CA ILE A 78 -8.46 4.35 -8.04
C ILE A 78 -8.12 5.63 -7.28
N SER A 79 -9.10 6.49 -7.02
CA SER A 79 -8.92 7.76 -6.32
C SER A 79 -8.55 7.55 -4.85
N GLN A 80 -9.16 6.57 -4.18
CA GLN A 80 -8.77 6.13 -2.84
C GLN A 80 -7.34 5.60 -2.82
N ASN A 81 -6.98 4.69 -3.73
CA ASN A 81 -5.64 4.11 -3.78
C ASN A 81 -4.54 5.15 -4.04
N LEU A 82 -4.83 6.20 -4.84
CA LEU A 82 -3.92 7.34 -5.02
C LEU A 82 -3.74 8.17 -3.73
N SER A 83 -4.82 8.38 -2.98
CA SER A 83 -4.77 9.07 -1.68
C SER A 83 -3.99 8.26 -0.64
N GLU A 84 -4.23 6.95 -0.56
CA GLU A 84 -3.49 6.04 0.32
C GLU A 84 -2.01 5.94 -0.07
N ALA A 85 -1.69 5.83 -1.36
CA ALA A 85 -0.30 5.82 -1.83
C ALA A 85 0.43 7.11 -1.41
N GLY A 86 -0.20 8.28 -1.63
CA GLY A 86 0.36 9.56 -1.19
C GLY A 86 0.44 9.72 0.33
N GLN A 87 -0.31 8.95 1.13
CA GLN A 87 -0.13 8.85 2.58
C GLN A 87 1.05 7.95 2.94
N VAL A 88 1.15 6.78 2.32
CA VAL A 88 2.26 5.83 2.53
C VAL A 88 3.59 6.46 2.16
N GLU A 89 3.69 7.19 1.05
CA GLU A 89 4.90 7.93 0.65
C GLU A 89 5.34 8.97 1.69
N ARG A 90 4.39 9.74 2.24
CA ARG A 90 4.67 10.68 3.34
C ARG A 90 5.17 9.94 4.59
N SER A 91 4.49 8.87 5.00
CA SER A 91 4.92 8.05 6.14
C SER A 91 6.30 7.40 5.92
N ILE A 92 6.67 7.02 4.69
CA ILE A 92 8.04 6.57 4.37
C ILE A 92 9.03 7.72 4.58
N GLY A 93 8.72 8.92 4.11
CA GLY A 93 9.54 10.12 4.32
C GLY A 93 9.77 10.43 5.81
N ASP A 94 8.68 10.53 6.58
CA ASP A 94 8.71 10.83 8.02
C ASP A 94 9.48 9.76 8.82
N THR A 95 9.25 8.47 8.49
CA THR A 95 9.96 7.35 9.15
C THR A 95 11.44 7.30 8.76
N THR A 96 11.78 7.66 7.50
CA THR A 96 13.17 7.75 7.04
C THR A 96 13.92 8.90 7.72
N ALA A 97 13.28 10.05 7.92
CA ALA A 97 13.84 11.15 8.71
C ALA A 97 14.08 10.71 10.16
N SER A 98 13.08 10.07 10.78
CA SER A 98 13.17 9.53 12.14
C SER A 98 14.28 8.49 12.31
N LEU A 99 14.50 7.64 11.29
CA LEU A 99 15.61 6.69 11.23
C LEU A 99 16.98 7.40 11.16
N GLY A 100 17.09 8.45 10.34
CA GLY A 100 18.30 9.27 10.26
C GLY A 100 18.66 9.94 11.58
N GLU A 101 17.67 10.41 12.34
CA GLU A 101 17.87 10.92 13.69
C GLU A 101 18.26 9.84 14.70
N ALA A 102 17.64 8.65 14.62
CA ALA A 102 17.98 7.52 15.48
C ALA A 102 19.42 7.04 15.24
N ASP A 103 19.87 7.01 13.99
CA ASP A 103 21.25 6.70 13.63
C ASP A 103 22.24 7.77 14.11
N ALA A 104 21.85 9.05 14.07
CA ALA A 104 22.66 10.14 14.62
C ALA A 104 22.83 10.01 16.14
N ARG A 105 21.75 9.76 16.90
CA ARG A 105 21.80 9.47 18.35
C ARG A 105 22.67 8.24 18.65
N THR A 106 22.49 7.15 17.90
CA THR A 106 23.27 5.91 18.02
C THR A 106 24.78 6.15 17.80
N ARG A 107 25.18 7.12 16.95
CA ARG A 107 26.58 7.52 16.80
C ARG A 107 27.07 8.32 18.02
N GLU A 108 26.33 9.34 18.43
CA GLU A 108 26.68 10.15 19.60
C GLU A 108 26.83 9.30 20.89
N THR A 109 25.89 8.39 21.15
CA THR A 109 25.96 7.47 22.30
C THR A 109 27.18 6.55 22.22
N ARG A 110 27.57 6.08 21.02
CA ARG A 110 28.79 5.27 20.81
C ARG A 110 30.06 6.08 21.07
N ASP A 111 30.11 7.33 20.63
CA ASP A 111 31.26 8.21 20.85
C ASP A 111 31.42 8.53 22.34
N ARG A 112 30.32 8.78 23.06
CA ARG A 112 30.30 8.94 24.52
C ARG A 112 30.77 7.69 25.27
N ILE A 113 30.38 6.49 24.82
CA ILE A 113 30.86 5.21 25.35
C ILE A 113 32.38 5.11 25.21
N HIS A 114 32.94 5.40 24.03
CA HIS A 114 34.38 5.36 23.78
C HIS A 114 35.16 6.34 24.69
N VAL A 115 34.64 7.56 24.90
CA VAL A 115 35.24 8.54 25.82
C VAL A 115 35.22 8.06 27.27
N LEU A 116 34.12 7.42 27.71
CA LEU A 116 34.00 6.85 29.06
C LEU A 116 34.93 5.64 29.26
N GLU A 117 35.05 4.75 28.27
CA GLU A 117 35.97 3.61 28.30
C GLU A 117 37.44 4.08 28.43
N GLU A 118 37.83 5.11 27.67
CA GLU A 118 39.17 5.68 27.77
C GLU A 118 39.41 6.39 29.12
N THR A 119 38.38 7.05 29.67
CA THR A 119 38.43 7.69 31.01
C THR A 119 38.60 6.66 32.11
N ILE A 120 37.87 5.53 32.04
CA ILE A 120 37.98 4.40 32.97
C ILE A 120 39.39 3.81 32.90
N ARG A 121 39.93 3.55 31.69
CA ARG A 121 41.30 3.03 31.52
C ARG A 121 42.35 3.92 32.20
N HIS A 122 42.26 5.24 32.00
CA HIS A 122 43.16 6.20 32.66
C HIS A 122 42.97 6.23 34.19
N GLY A 123 41.74 6.03 34.67
CA GLY A 123 41.42 5.88 36.09
C GLY A 123 42.02 4.62 36.72
N GLU A 124 41.94 3.47 36.04
CA GLU A 124 42.55 2.20 36.45
C GLU A 124 44.08 2.28 36.50
N GLU A 125 44.71 2.88 35.49
CA GLU A 125 46.16 3.13 35.46
C GLU A 125 46.60 4.05 36.62
N SER A 126 45.83 5.11 36.89
CA SER A 126 46.06 6.04 38.00
C SER A 126 45.88 5.36 39.36
N LEU A 127 44.87 4.50 39.51
CA LEU A 127 44.61 3.71 40.71
C LEU A 127 45.74 2.73 41.00
N SER A 128 46.20 1.99 39.98
CA SER A 128 47.32 1.04 40.08
C SER A 128 48.61 1.75 40.51
N SER A 129 48.91 2.91 39.90
CA SER A 129 50.04 3.76 40.29
C SER A 129 49.93 4.26 41.74
N ALA A 130 48.74 4.72 42.15
CA ALA A 130 48.48 5.18 43.52
C ALA A 130 48.61 4.04 44.56
N GLN A 131 48.11 2.84 44.25
CA GLN A 131 48.25 1.64 45.09
C GLN A 131 49.72 1.22 45.22
N GLN A 132 50.49 1.20 44.13
CA GLN A 132 51.93 0.90 44.19
C GLN A 132 52.70 1.96 45.01
N ALA A 133 52.30 3.23 44.91
CA ALA A 133 52.86 4.31 45.72
C ALA A 133 52.45 4.22 47.19
N LEU A 134 51.24 3.77 47.52
CA LEU A 134 50.82 3.49 48.89
C LEU A 134 51.65 2.34 49.48
N TRP A 135 51.79 1.22 48.77
CA TRP A 135 52.56 0.07 49.24
C TRP A 135 54.02 0.43 49.58
N LYS A 136 54.67 1.21 48.71
CA LYS A 136 56.03 1.76 48.96
C LYS A 136 56.09 2.72 50.17
N ALA A 137 55.00 3.40 50.50
CA ALA A 137 54.93 4.28 51.68
C ALA A 137 54.67 3.50 52.97
N GLU A 138 53.87 2.44 52.91
CA GLU A 138 53.62 1.53 54.04
C GLU A 138 54.88 0.71 54.37
N ASP A 139 55.56 0.14 53.39
CA ASP A 139 56.86 -0.54 53.58
C ASP A 139 57.90 0.42 54.18
N LYS A 140 57.96 1.68 53.72
CA LYS A 140 58.86 2.69 54.33
C LYS A 140 58.46 3.01 55.78
N LEU A 141 57.17 3.15 56.09
CA LEU A 141 56.67 3.38 57.45
C LEU A 141 57.02 2.21 58.38
N GLU A 142 56.89 0.97 57.89
CA GLU A 142 57.23 -0.24 58.63
C GLU A 142 58.74 -0.34 58.89
N ASN A 143 59.57 -0.09 57.87
CA ASN A 143 61.03 -0.04 58.00
C ASN A 143 61.50 1.08 58.96
N GLU A 144 60.90 2.27 58.93
CA GLU A 144 61.21 3.35 59.88
C GLU A 144 60.76 3.03 61.33
N ARG A 145 59.62 2.36 61.49
CA ARG A 145 59.15 1.84 62.79
C ARG A 145 60.08 0.74 63.34
N ALA A 146 60.59 -0.13 62.47
CA ALA A 146 61.56 -1.16 62.84
C ALA A 146 62.95 -0.58 63.14
N ALA A 147 63.37 0.47 62.42
CA ALA A 147 64.67 1.13 62.61
C ALA A 147 64.74 1.99 63.88
N ARG A 148 63.62 2.58 64.34
CA ARG A 148 63.64 3.49 65.49
C ARG A 148 63.36 2.83 66.84
N ASN A 149 64.45 2.33 67.41
CA ASN A 149 64.72 2.45 68.85
C ASN A 149 65.46 3.77 69.21
N ILE A 150 65.73 4.66 68.23
CA ILE A 150 66.62 5.85 68.42
C ILE A 150 66.05 7.15 67.78
N VAL A 151 65.75 8.11 68.67
CA VAL A 151 65.72 9.60 68.53
C VAL A 151 64.77 10.24 67.51
N ARG A 152 63.83 11.06 68.02
CA ARG A 152 62.94 12.01 67.30
C ARG A 152 63.68 13.25 66.73
N ALA A 153 63.26 13.68 65.54
CA ALA A 153 63.16 15.08 65.10
C ALA A 153 62.30 15.11 63.82
N GLY A 154 61.48 16.15 63.61
CA GLY A 154 60.43 16.15 62.58
C GLY A 154 60.48 17.31 61.58
N ALA A 155 59.66 17.21 60.52
CA ALA A 155 59.29 18.28 59.60
C ALA A 155 58.00 17.89 58.84
N ILE A 156 57.24 18.90 58.38
CA ILE A 156 56.01 18.79 57.58
C ILE A 156 56.31 19.33 56.17
N ILE A 157 55.77 18.73 55.10
CA ILE A 157 55.51 19.40 53.82
C ILE A 157 54.33 18.73 53.09
N THR A 158 53.46 19.58 52.53
CA THR A 158 52.28 19.30 51.72
C THR A 158 52.62 18.99 50.26
N PHE A 159 51.76 18.27 49.53
CA PHE A 159 51.53 18.52 48.09
C PHE A 159 50.22 17.87 47.59
N PHE A 160 49.46 18.62 46.78
CA PHE A 160 48.24 18.19 46.09
C PHE A 160 48.42 18.39 44.56
N PHE A 161 47.90 17.45 43.75
CA PHE A 161 47.70 17.49 42.28
C PHE A 161 48.91 17.74 41.33
N ALA A 162 49.59 16.65 40.95
CA ALA A 162 50.24 16.31 39.64
C ALA A 162 51.24 17.27 38.92
N PRO A 163 52.12 16.77 38.01
CA PRO A 163 52.79 15.47 37.92
C PRO A 163 54.34 15.56 37.90
N ILE A 164 55.02 14.51 38.40
CA ILE A 164 56.44 14.12 38.13
C ILE A 164 57.57 15.05 38.67
N LEU A 165 58.45 14.47 39.50
CA LEU A 165 59.76 14.96 40.01
C LEU A 165 59.73 16.20 40.94
N SER A 166 60.01 16.08 42.23
CA SER A 166 61.39 15.91 42.72
C SER A 166 61.46 15.38 44.16
N PHE A 167 62.40 14.48 44.45
CA PHE A 167 62.63 13.95 45.80
C PHE A 167 63.69 14.78 46.55
N ALA A 168 63.32 15.36 47.69
CA ALA A 168 64.26 15.83 48.70
C ALA A 168 64.16 14.93 49.94
N LEU A 169 65.26 14.32 50.35
CA LEU A 169 65.32 13.41 51.50
C LEU A 169 65.56 14.21 52.79
N ALA A 170 64.57 14.22 53.67
CA ALA A 170 64.68 14.68 55.06
C ALA A 170 64.10 13.60 55.99
N SER A 171 64.64 13.49 57.20
CA SER A 171 64.20 12.52 58.21
C SER A 171 62.78 12.81 58.66
N ILE A 172 61.86 11.85 58.47
CA ILE A 172 60.43 12.08 58.56
C ILE A 172 59.93 11.72 59.97
N ASP A 173 59.02 12.52 60.52
CA ASP A 173 58.31 12.16 61.74
C ASP A 173 57.33 11.00 61.43
N ILE A 174 57.20 10.02 62.34
CA ILE A 174 56.31 8.86 62.11
C ILE A 174 54.85 9.33 61.96
N LEU A 175 54.48 10.42 62.64
CA LEU A 175 53.18 11.07 62.48
C LEU A 175 52.98 11.63 61.06
N ALA A 176 54.00 12.26 60.47
CA ALA A 176 53.93 12.81 59.12
C ALA A 176 53.96 11.71 58.04
N LEU A 177 54.68 10.59 58.26
CA LEU A 177 54.57 9.40 57.40
C LEU A 177 53.18 8.77 57.47
N GLN A 178 52.59 8.70 58.66
CA GLN A 178 51.27 8.11 58.86
C GLN A 178 50.18 8.99 58.24
N GLU A 179 50.24 10.30 58.44
CA GLU A 179 49.39 11.29 57.74
C GLU A 179 49.55 11.19 56.21
N ALA A 180 50.76 10.97 55.69
CA ALA A 180 50.98 10.76 54.25
C ALA A 180 50.39 9.43 53.74
N VAL A 181 50.39 8.36 54.54
CA VAL A 181 49.73 7.08 54.24
C VAL A 181 48.22 7.23 54.26
N ASP A 182 47.66 7.91 55.26
CA ASP A 182 46.22 8.11 55.40
C ASP A 182 45.66 9.04 54.29
N ASN A 183 46.40 10.11 53.93
CA ASN A 183 46.09 10.95 52.77
C ASN A 183 46.13 10.16 51.44
N ARG A 184 47.06 9.21 51.28
CA ARG A 184 47.09 8.31 50.10
C ARG A 184 45.92 7.34 50.08
N LYS A 185 45.51 6.80 51.23
CA LYS A 185 44.31 5.96 51.36
C LYS A 185 43.03 6.74 51.01
N ALA A 186 42.92 7.99 51.46
CA ALA A 186 41.84 8.87 51.08
C ALA A 186 41.81 9.13 49.57
N ALA A 187 42.96 9.44 48.95
CA ALA A 187 43.06 9.63 47.50
C ALA A 187 42.67 8.39 46.69
N ILE A 188 43.10 7.19 47.10
CA ILE A 188 42.71 5.91 46.49
C ILE A 188 41.19 5.68 46.62
N SER A 189 40.59 6.02 47.76
CA SER A 189 39.14 5.95 47.97
C SER A 189 38.38 6.86 46.99
N THR A 190 38.85 8.10 46.80
CA THR A 190 38.29 9.04 45.82
C THR A 190 38.38 8.51 44.39
N ILE A 191 39.55 7.99 43.98
CA ILE A 191 39.74 7.41 42.64
C ILE A 191 38.80 6.21 42.44
N ASN A 192 38.69 5.30 43.42
CA ASN A 192 37.75 4.17 43.37
C ASN A 192 36.29 4.63 43.22
N SER A 193 35.89 5.68 43.94
CA SER A 193 34.53 6.24 43.85
C SER A 193 34.25 6.81 42.46
N GLN A 194 35.19 7.57 41.89
CA GLN A 194 35.08 8.13 40.54
C GLN A 194 35.08 7.04 39.45
N LEU A 195 35.85 5.97 39.65
CA LEU A 195 35.85 4.82 38.75
C LEU A 195 34.50 4.08 38.78
N ALA A 196 33.95 3.83 39.98
CA ALA A 196 32.64 3.20 40.15
C ALA A 196 31.50 4.03 39.53
N GLU A 197 31.54 5.36 39.69
CA GLU A 197 30.62 6.29 39.03
C GLU A 197 30.75 6.22 37.49
N SER A 198 31.99 6.22 36.98
CA SER A 198 32.28 6.12 35.55
C SER A 198 31.80 4.79 34.95
N HIS A 199 31.99 3.66 35.64
CA HIS A 199 31.46 2.36 35.22
C HIS A 199 29.92 2.33 35.19
N SER A 200 29.28 2.93 36.20
CA SER A 200 27.81 3.06 36.24
C SER A 200 27.29 3.91 35.07
N GLN A 201 27.96 5.02 34.77
CA GLN A 201 27.65 5.86 33.62
C GLN A 201 27.86 5.11 32.29
N LEU A 202 28.95 4.37 32.14
CA LEU A 202 29.23 3.53 30.97
C LEU A 202 28.15 2.46 30.76
N GLN A 203 27.73 1.78 31.82
CA GLN A 203 26.64 0.80 31.75
C GLN A 203 25.33 1.47 31.29
N SER A 204 24.96 2.61 31.88
CA SER A 204 23.79 3.39 31.48
C SER A 204 23.82 3.83 30.01
N GLN A 205 24.99 4.27 29.50
CA GLN A 205 25.15 4.59 28.08
C GLN A 205 25.02 3.35 27.19
N ARG A 206 25.59 2.20 27.57
CA ARG A 206 25.44 0.92 26.82
C ARG A 206 23.98 0.45 26.78
N GLU A 207 23.24 0.60 27.87
CA GLU A 207 21.79 0.34 27.93
C GLU A 207 20.98 1.36 27.10
N SER A 208 21.44 2.60 26.95
CA SER A 208 20.88 3.56 26.01
C SER A 208 21.12 3.14 24.56
N LEU A 209 22.35 2.78 24.21
CA LEU A 209 22.74 2.34 22.86
C LEU A 209 21.95 1.10 22.41
N ALA A 210 21.72 0.14 23.30
CA ALA A 210 20.92 -1.05 23.00
C ALA A 210 19.45 -0.69 22.67
N ARG A 211 18.86 0.28 23.38
CA ARG A 211 17.51 0.79 23.11
C ARG A 211 17.44 1.56 21.80
N GLU A 212 18.41 2.44 21.54
CA GLU A 212 18.51 3.20 20.28
C GLU A 212 18.69 2.26 19.07
N HIS A 213 19.53 1.23 19.18
CA HIS A 213 19.69 0.25 18.11
C HIS A 213 18.40 -0.55 17.84
N THR A 214 17.67 -0.92 18.89
CA THR A 214 16.35 -1.58 18.76
C THR A 214 15.36 -0.68 18.03
N GLU A 215 15.37 0.63 18.30
CA GLU A 215 14.52 1.61 17.62
C GLU A 215 14.91 1.80 16.14
N THR A 216 16.21 1.89 15.82
CA THR A 216 16.72 1.89 14.42
C THR A 216 16.23 0.65 13.65
N VAL A 217 16.31 -0.54 14.25
CA VAL A 217 15.82 -1.79 13.63
C VAL A 217 14.30 -1.75 13.43
N ARG A 218 13.54 -1.26 14.42
CA ARG A 218 12.08 -1.12 14.34
C ARG A 218 11.66 -0.17 13.21
N LEU A 219 12.29 1.01 13.12
CA LEU A 219 12.03 2.00 12.07
C LEU A 219 12.39 1.44 10.67
N GLY A 220 13.50 0.72 10.55
CA GLY A 220 13.88 0.04 9.31
C GLY A 220 12.87 -1.04 8.86
N ALA A 221 12.30 -1.79 9.81
CA ALA A 221 11.22 -2.73 9.53
C ALA A 221 9.95 -2.00 9.05
N THR A 222 9.53 -0.93 9.74
CA THR A 222 8.36 -0.12 9.33
C THR A 222 8.54 0.50 7.94
N ILE A 223 9.73 1.01 7.58
CA ILE A 223 10.01 1.51 6.22
C ILE A 223 9.86 0.39 5.18
N SER A 224 10.28 -0.84 5.50
CA SER A 224 10.17 -1.98 4.61
C SER A 224 8.72 -2.42 4.38
N GLU A 225 7.92 -2.45 5.45
CA GLU A 225 6.47 -2.70 5.40
C GLU A 225 5.73 -1.63 4.57
N LEU A 226 6.03 -0.35 4.81
CA LEU A 226 5.43 0.76 4.06
C LEU A 226 5.79 0.70 2.56
N LYS A 227 7.04 0.35 2.21
CA LYS A 227 7.44 0.14 0.81
C LYS A 227 6.68 -1.01 0.15
N GLN A 228 6.55 -2.14 0.84
CA GLN A 228 5.73 -3.26 0.36
C GLN A 228 4.26 -2.84 0.15
N ARG A 229 3.69 -2.03 1.06
CA ARG A 229 2.33 -1.48 0.89
C ARG A 229 2.23 -0.55 -0.32
N ALA A 230 3.23 0.29 -0.58
CA ALA A 230 3.27 1.15 -1.77
C ALA A 230 3.33 0.33 -3.08
N GLU A 231 4.11 -0.75 -3.12
CA GLU A 231 4.17 -1.69 -4.24
C GLU A 231 2.82 -2.38 -4.48
N CYS A 232 2.16 -2.85 -3.41
CA CYS A 232 0.81 -3.44 -3.51
C CYS A 232 -0.23 -2.44 -4.04
N LEU A 233 -0.25 -1.20 -3.54
CA LEU A 233 -1.15 -0.15 -4.01
C LEU A 233 -0.90 0.22 -5.48
N SER A 234 0.37 0.22 -5.91
CA SER A 234 0.75 0.46 -7.31
C SER A 234 0.26 -0.67 -8.23
N ALA A 235 0.45 -1.93 -7.84
CA ALA A 235 -0.04 -3.09 -8.58
C ALA A 235 -1.59 -3.12 -8.66
N GLU A 236 -2.27 -2.79 -7.56
CA GLU A 236 -3.74 -2.69 -7.55
C GLU A 236 -4.24 -1.55 -8.44
N LYS A 237 -3.61 -0.38 -8.39
CA LYS A 237 -3.92 0.74 -9.29
C LYS A 237 -3.81 0.31 -10.77
N GLN A 238 -2.71 -0.35 -11.16
CA GLN A 238 -2.54 -0.83 -12.54
C GLN A 238 -3.65 -1.81 -12.95
N ARG A 239 -4.02 -2.74 -12.06
CA ARG A 239 -5.15 -3.66 -12.28
C ARG A 239 -6.47 -2.91 -12.46
N LEU A 240 -6.78 -1.93 -11.61
CA LEU A 240 -7.99 -1.12 -11.69
C LEU A 240 -8.01 -0.24 -12.96
N GLU A 241 -6.87 0.28 -13.42
CA GLU A 241 -6.76 1.01 -14.69
C GLU A 241 -7.02 0.12 -15.91
N VAL A 242 -6.62 -1.16 -15.87
CA VAL A 242 -7.01 -2.14 -16.90
C VAL A 242 -8.52 -2.38 -16.86
N THR A 243 -9.07 -2.75 -15.69
CA THR A 243 -10.52 -2.95 -15.53
C THR A 243 -11.32 -1.73 -16.00
N ARG A 244 -10.92 -0.50 -15.61
CA ARG A 244 -11.59 0.73 -16.04
C ARG A 244 -11.59 0.93 -17.55
N ARG A 245 -10.51 0.54 -18.26
CA ARG A 245 -10.42 0.63 -19.73
C ARG A 245 -11.40 -0.34 -20.38
N ASP A 246 -11.39 -1.59 -19.94
CA ASP A 246 -12.24 -2.66 -20.47
C ASP A 246 -13.73 -2.31 -20.26
N LEU A 247 -14.06 -1.75 -19.08
CA LEU A 247 -15.41 -1.24 -18.78
C LEU A 247 -15.81 -0.01 -19.61
N ALA A 248 -14.88 0.88 -19.94
CA ALA A 248 -15.17 2.04 -20.78
C ALA A 248 -15.44 1.63 -22.24
N GLU A 249 -14.74 0.60 -22.73
CA GLU A 249 -15.03 -0.02 -24.02
C GLU A 249 -16.40 -0.72 -24.00
N LEU A 250 -16.68 -1.54 -22.98
CA LEU A 250 -17.96 -2.21 -22.80
C LEU A 250 -19.13 -1.21 -22.73
N SER A 251 -18.98 -0.12 -21.97
CA SER A 251 -19.97 0.95 -21.88
C SER A 251 -20.22 1.63 -23.24
N THR A 252 -19.17 1.91 -24.01
CA THR A 252 -19.31 2.44 -25.38
C THR A 252 -20.10 1.47 -26.26
N ARG A 253 -19.72 0.18 -26.28
CA ARG A 253 -20.40 -0.87 -27.07
C ARG A 253 -21.87 -1.04 -26.69
N ILE A 254 -22.19 -1.03 -25.39
CA ILE A 254 -23.59 -1.10 -24.91
C ILE A 254 -24.38 0.14 -25.35
N ASN A 255 -23.80 1.34 -25.29
CA ASN A 255 -24.47 2.56 -25.71
C ASN A 255 -24.67 2.65 -27.23
N ASP A 256 -23.69 2.22 -28.03
CA ASP A 256 -23.80 2.12 -29.50
C ASP A 256 -24.86 1.08 -29.91
N CYS A 257 -24.91 -0.04 -29.20
CA CYS A 257 -25.94 -1.06 -29.33
C CYS A 257 -27.32 -0.49 -28.98
N LEU A 258 -27.47 0.19 -27.83
CA LEU A 258 -28.71 0.87 -27.42
C LEU A 258 -29.18 1.90 -28.45
N TYR A 259 -28.27 2.71 -29.00
CA TYR A 259 -28.59 3.66 -30.05
C TYR A 259 -29.10 2.95 -31.31
N THR A 260 -28.42 1.88 -31.72
CA THR A 260 -28.77 1.09 -32.90
C THR A 260 -30.12 0.40 -32.76
N VAL A 261 -30.37 -0.23 -31.61
CA VAL A 261 -31.66 -0.84 -31.22
C VAL A 261 -32.77 0.22 -31.21
N ASN A 262 -32.57 1.33 -30.51
CA ASN A 262 -33.57 2.40 -30.44
C ASN A 262 -33.86 3.00 -31.81
N ALA A 263 -32.85 3.18 -32.67
CA ALA A 263 -33.04 3.66 -34.03
C ALA A 263 -33.79 2.64 -34.91
N ALA A 264 -33.46 1.35 -34.86
CA ALA A 264 -34.18 0.30 -35.61
C ALA A 264 -35.66 0.19 -35.19
N LEU A 265 -35.93 0.25 -33.87
CA LEU A 265 -37.27 0.11 -33.30
C LEU A 265 -38.09 1.42 -33.31
N SER A 266 -37.44 2.60 -33.29
CA SER A 266 -38.11 3.91 -33.22
C SER A 266 -38.09 4.71 -34.53
N SER A 267 -37.10 4.56 -35.42
CA SER A 267 -37.01 5.31 -36.69
C SER A 267 -38.23 5.03 -37.57
N SER A 268 -39.13 5.99 -37.71
CA SER A 268 -40.46 5.77 -38.27
C SER A 268 -40.58 6.22 -39.74
N LYS A 269 -39.61 6.96 -40.28
CA LYS A 269 -39.87 7.84 -41.42
C LYS A 269 -39.46 7.33 -42.82
N SER A 270 -38.53 6.39 -42.98
CA SER A 270 -38.33 5.70 -44.27
C SER A 270 -37.66 4.34 -44.14
N ILE A 271 -37.93 3.43 -45.09
CA ILE A 271 -37.20 2.15 -45.22
C ILE A 271 -35.70 2.40 -45.49
N SER A 272 -35.38 3.46 -46.24
CA SER A 272 -34.00 3.88 -46.53
C SER A 272 -33.21 4.43 -45.34
N THR A 273 -33.84 4.59 -44.16
CA THR A 273 -33.21 5.08 -42.91
C THR A 273 -33.52 4.18 -41.71
N MET A 274 -33.92 2.93 -41.93
CA MET A 274 -33.86 1.91 -40.90
C MET A 274 -32.42 1.41 -40.79
N LEU A 275 -31.81 1.53 -39.61
CA LEU A 275 -30.66 0.69 -39.29
C LEU A 275 -31.17 -0.75 -39.30
N SER A 276 -30.58 -1.59 -40.15
CA SER A 276 -30.99 -2.98 -40.36
C SER A 276 -30.96 -3.75 -39.03
N MET A 277 -31.82 -4.76 -38.89
CA MET A 277 -31.69 -5.78 -37.85
C MET A 277 -30.32 -6.46 -37.89
N ARG A 278 -29.63 -6.47 -39.03
CA ARG A 278 -28.20 -6.83 -39.13
C ARG A 278 -27.32 -5.96 -38.22
N ASN A 279 -27.56 -4.65 -38.18
CA ASN A 279 -26.79 -3.72 -37.34
C ASN A 279 -27.14 -3.91 -35.86
N VAL A 280 -28.42 -4.18 -35.54
CA VAL A 280 -28.84 -4.54 -34.17
C VAL A 280 -28.12 -5.79 -33.69
N VAL A 281 -28.14 -6.85 -34.50
CA VAL A 281 -27.51 -8.13 -34.17
C VAL A 281 -25.99 -8.00 -34.09
N SER A 282 -25.37 -7.26 -35.02
CA SER A 282 -23.93 -6.94 -34.98
C SER A 282 -23.52 -6.12 -33.75
N GLY A 283 -24.35 -5.16 -33.34
CA GLY A 283 -24.14 -4.38 -32.11
C GLY A 283 -24.18 -5.25 -30.85
N ILE A 284 -25.13 -6.19 -30.77
CA ILE A 284 -25.27 -7.12 -29.65
C ILE A 284 -24.14 -8.15 -29.64
N GLN A 285 -23.77 -8.69 -30.80
CA GLN A 285 -22.59 -9.53 -30.93
C GLN A 285 -21.34 -8.78 -30.46
N GLY A 286 -21.17 -7.52 -30.86
CA GLY A 286 -20.08 -6.66 -30.39
C GLY A 286 -20.06 -6.42 -28.88
N VAL A 287 -21.21 -6.44 -28.20
CA VAL A 287 -21.29 -6.42 -26.71
C VAL A 287 -20.91 -7.79 -26.12
N ILE A 288 -21.40 -8.89 -26.69
CA ILE A 288 -21.10 -10.26 -26.23
C ILE A 288 -19.63 -10.60 -26.39
N ASP A 289 -19.00 -10.21 -27.50
CA ASP A 289 -17.57 -10.36 -27.76
C ASP A 289 -16.73 -9.64 -26.69
N ALA A 290 -17.14 -8.43 -26.30
CA ALA A 290 -16.49 -7.66 -25.23
C ALA A 290 -16.74 -8.24 -23.83
N LEU A 291 -17.87 -8.91 -23.61
CA LEU A 291 -18.14 -9.70 -22.41
C LEU A 291 -17.38 -11.05 -22.41
N GLY A 292 -16.84 -11.49 -23.55
CA GLY A 292 -16.06 -12.73 -23.69
C GLY A 292 -16.88 -14.00 -23.49
N THR A 293 -18.18 -13.95 -23.77
CA THR A 293 -19.17 -14.98 -23.40
C THR A 293 -20.00 -15.43 -24.61
N ASN A 294 -19.31 -15.85 -25.68
CA ASN A 294 -19.90 -16.14 -27.00
C ASN A 294 -21.05 -17.17 -26.99
N ALA A 295 -21.12 -18.05 -25.98
CA ALA A 295 -22.25 -18.98 -25.77
C ALA A 295 -23.61 -18.26 -25.55
N MET A 296 -23.60 -16.98 -25.17
CA MET A 296 -24.82 -16.16 -25.07
C MET A 296 -25.47 -15.90 -26.43
N PHE A 297 -24.74 -16.05 -27.53
CA PHE A 297 -25.23 -15.78 -28.88
C PHE A 297 -25.77 -17.03 -29.58
N GLU A 298 -26.10 -18.09 -28.83
CA GLU A 298 -26.72 -19.29 -29.38
C GLU A 298 -28.19 -19.08 -29.75
N GLY A 299 -28.67 -19.82 -30.76
CA GLY A 299 -30.07 -19.84 -31.20
C GLY A 299 -30.30 -19.34 -32.63
N PRO A 300 -31.57 -19.05 -33.01
CA PRO A 300 -31.94 -18.66 -34.37
C PRO A 300 -31.18 -17.47 -34.96
N LEU A 301 -30.79 -16.49 -34.12
CA LEU A 301 -30.06 -15.29 -34.57
C LEU A 301 -28.68 -15.57 -35.15
N ALA A 302 -27.96 -16.58 -34.62
CA ALA A 302 -26.66 -16.99 -35.16
C ALA A 302 -26.74 -17.73 -36.50
N GLN A 303 -27.94 -18.14 -36.91
CA GLN A 303 -28.19 -18.89 -38.15
C GLN A 303 -28.65 -18.01 -39.31
N LEU A 304 -28.71 -16.68 -39.12
CA LEU A 304 -29.22 -15.75 -40.12
C LEU A 304 -28.15 -15.37 -41.15
N ASP A 305 -28.51 -15.57 -42.42
CA ASP A 305 -27.75 -15.04 -43.54
C ASP A 305 -28.24 -13.64 -43.96
N ASP A 306 -27.49 -13.06 -44.89
CA ASP A 306 -27.75 -11.74 -45.46
C ASP A 306 -29.17 -11.58 -46.04
N ALA A 307 -29.75 -12.67 -46.57
CA ALA A 307 -31.09 -12.69 -47.14
C ALA A 307 -32.17 -12.73 -46.06
N ALA A 308 -31.99 -13.53 -45.00
CA ALA A 308 -32.86 -13.61 -43.84
C ALA A 308 -32.94 -12.26 -43.10
N PHE A 309 -31.82 -11.55 -42.95
CA PHE A 309 -31.82 -10.17 -42.42
C PHE A 309 -32.66 -9.22 -43.28
N GLY A 310 -32.49 -9.28 -44.61
CA GLY A 310 -33.29 -8.47 -45.53
C GLY A 310 -34.79 -8.75 -45.46
N ALA A 311 -35.19 -10.01 -45.25
CA ALA A 311 -36.59 -10.40 -45.06
C ALA A 311 -37.13 -9.93 -43.69
N LEU A 312 -36.31 -10.03 -42.64
CA LEU A 312 -36.65 -9.57 -41.28
C LEU A 312 -36.90 -8.05 -41.26
N ASP A 313 -36.04 -7.26 -41.91
CA ASP A 313 -36.20 -5.80 -42.02
C ASP A 313 -37.53 -5.41 -42.68
N ARG A 314 -37.91 -6.09 -43.77
CA ARG A 314 -39.21 -5.87 -44.46
C ARG A 314 -40.39 -6.12 -43.53
N ARG A 315 -40.31 -7.14 -42.67
CA ARG A 315 -41.37 -7.54 -41.72
C ARG A 315 -41.50 -6.61 -40.53
N VAL A 316 -40.35 -6.19 -39.95
CA VAL A 316 -40.31 -5.17 -38.90
C VAL A 316 -40.92 -3.86 -39.43
N ALA A 317 -40.63 -3.47 -40.68
CA ALA A 317 -41.27 -2.32 -41.31
C ALA A 317 -42.79 -2.49 -41.47
N ALA A 318 -43.28 -3.68 -41.82
CA ALA A 318 -44.71 -3.97 -41.97
C ALA A 318 -45.48 -3.86 -40.64
N ILE A 319 -45.02 -4.50 -39.56
CA ILE A 319 -45.62 -4.39 -38.22
C ILE A 319 -45.68 -2.92 -37.75
N ARG A 320 -44.58 -2.18 -37.96
CA ARG A 320 -44.47 -0.78 -37.51
C ARG A 320 -45.34 0.20 -38.31
N ARG A 321 -45.70 -0.10 -39.56
CA ARG A 321 -46.75 0.63 -40.31
C ARG A 321 -48.11 0.44 -39.65
N ARG A 322 -48.46 -0.81 -39.31
CA ARG A 322 -49.78 -1.16 -38.77
C ARG A 322 -50.10 -0.48 -37.44
N ARG A 323 -49.12 -0.35 -36.52
CA ARG A 323 -49.31 0.41 -35.27
C ARG A 323 -49.76 1.87 -35.51
N ARG A 324 -49.33 2.53 -36.58
CA ARG A 324 -49.78 3.91 -36.87
C ARG A 324 -51.23 4.01 -37.31
N HIS A 325 -51.77 2.95 -37.90
CA HIS A 325 -53.18 2.89 -38.31
C HIS A 325 -54.13 2.48 -37.18
N ILE A 326 -53.60 2.12 -36.01
CA ILE A 326 -54.36 1.73 -34.81
C ILE A 326 -54.42 2.87 -33.76
N VAL A 327 -53.52 3.86 -33.86
CA VAL A 327 -53.38 4.99 -32.90
C VAL A 327 -53.90 6.31 -33.50
N VAL A 328 -54.84 6.23 -34.45
CA VAL A 328 -55.57 7.35 -35.07
C VAL A 328 -57.06 7.09 -34.94
#